data_AF-A0A8T7CPD3-F1
#
_entry.id   AF-A0A8T7CPD3-F1
#
_cell.length_a   1.000
_cell.length_b   1.000
_cell.length_c   1.000
_cell.angle_alpha   90.00
_cell.angle_beta   90.00
_cell.angle_gamma   90.00
#
_symmetry.space_group_name_H-M   'P 1'
#
loop_
_entity.id
_entity.type
_entity.pdbx_description
1 polymer ?
#
loop_
_entity_poly.entity_id
_entity_poly.type
_entity_poly.pdbx_seq_one_letter_code
_entity_poly.pdbx_strand_id
1 'polypeptide(L)'
;MPQYPASEKRRIYWLAVLFGIGSVVYYLGYNFWETRNFWDFGKVHSSLTLTSVWEQTPLFIGVLSFIAATLAIYLLVPLVISFCSIQTARLFRVDKSQVMSLTFLVLLALLVWSPLVNGLLYPQSRFGQNFPSLFEGPVGMPLLFLLSAVLGIVLLLGAVVSSVDLLSAIKKSPGQRRLATAAVAVVAVATTGSIFISGGAHESTDVVATAEQPNILIIGIDSLRPDHLGFNGFPDSVTPNLDKYLAESTVFEQALTPLARTYPAWLSILTGLEPINHGARFNLISLDNTEKATRENLSVWLGASGYETVYATDEKRFSNIDQHFGFETLVGPKFGAADFVIGTL
;
A
#
# COMPACT_ATOMS: atom_id res chain seq x y z
N MET A 1 -6.60 24.00 37.27
CA MET A 1 -7.46 23.80 36.08
C MET A 1 -8.60 22.87 36.47
N PRO A 2 -9.85 23.13 36.04
CA PRO A 2 -10.98 22.25 36.37
C PRO A 2 -10.71 20.84 35.85
N GLN A 3 -10.82 19.85 36.74
CA GLN A 3 -10.68 18.44 36.37
C GLN A 3 -12.08 17.84 36.18
N TYR A 4 -12.38 17.37 34.97
CA TYR A 4 -13.63 16.63 34.72
C TYR A 4 -13.63 15.31 35.51
N PRO A 5 -14.74 14.96 36.21
CA PRO A 5 -14.89 13.69 36.92
C PRO A 5 -14.64 12.46 36.04
N ALA A 6 -14.16 11.37 36.63
CA ALA A 6 -13.80 10.14 35.92
C ALA A 6 -15.00 9.49 35.19
N SER A 7 -16.19 9.56 35.75
CA SER A 7 -17.44 9.08 35.15
C SER A 7 -17.82 9.83 33.87
N GLU A 8 -17.38 11.08 33.71
CA GLU A 8 -17.75 11.95 32.59
C GLU A 8 -16.81 11.77 31.41
N LYS A 9 -15.50 11.64 31.67
CA LYS A 9 -14.51 11.23 30.66
C LYS A 9 -14.94 9.91 30.01
N ARG A 10 -15.46 8.97 30.82
CA ARG A 10 -15.94 7.67 30.35
C ARG A 10 -17.06 7.79 29.30
N ARG A 11 -18.00 8.74 29.43
CA ARG A 11 -19.08 8.93 28.44
C ARG A 11 -18.56 9.44 27.09
N ILE A 12 -17.60 10.37 27.10
CA ILE A 12 -16.99 10.89 25.88
C ILE A 12 -16.21 9.78 25.15
N TYR A 13 -15.46 8.96 25.88
CA TYR A 13 -14.79 7.80 25.28
C TYR A 13 -15.77 6.76 24.74
N TRP A 14 -16.91 6.54 25.40
CA TRP A 14 -17.95 5.65 24.85
C TRP A 14 -18.51 6.16 23.53
N LEU A 15 -18.72 7.47 23.38
CA LEU A 15 -19.11 8.06 22.09
C LEU A 15 -18.05 7.85 21.02
N ALA A 16 -16.77 7.99 21.37
CA ALA A 16 -15.65 7.71 20.47
C ALA A 16 -15.61 6.25 20.02
N VAL A 17 -15.83 5.32 20.96
CA VAL A 17 -15.88 3.88 20.67
C VAL A 17 -17.07 3.54 19.79
N LEU A 18 -18.25 4.08 20.08
CA LEU A 18 -19.45 3.89 19.24
C LEU A 18 -19.25 4.45 17.83
N PHE A 19 -18.61 5.62 17.71
CA PHE A 19 -18.25 6.20 16.42
C PHE A 19 -17.25 5.32 15.65
N GLY A 20 -16.22 4.80 16.33
CA GLY A 20 -15.26 3.86 15.75
C GLY A 20 -15.92 2.57 15.27
N ILE A 21 -16.78 1.96 16.10
CA ILE A 21 -17.56 0.77 15.72
C ILE A 21 -18.47 1.08 14.52
N GLY A 22 -19.19 2.21 14.55
CA GLY A 22 -20.04 2.63 13.43
C GLY A 22 -19.27 2.82 12.13
N SER A 23 -18.05 3.37 12.21
CA SER A 23 -17.16 3.54 11.06
C SER A 23 -16.67 2.20 10.51
N VAL A 24 -16.34 1.25 11.38
CA VAL A 24 -15.99 -0.13 10.98
C VAL A 24 -17.17 -0.82 10.30
N VAL A 25 -18.36 -0.73 10.88
CA VAL A 25 -19.58 -1.33 10.31
C VAL A 25 -19.90 -0.72 8.95
N TYR A 26 -19.79 0.60 8.81
CA TYR A 26 -19.96 1.28 7.53
C TYR A 26 -18.92 0.80 6.51
N TYR A 27 -17.64 0.76 6.88
CA TYR A 27 -16.56 0.30 6.01
C TYR A 27 -16.77 -1.15 5.56
N LEU A 28 -17.04 -2.07 6.49
CA LEU A 28 -17.28 -3.48 6.17
C LEU A 28 -18.56 -3.66 5.35
N GLY A 29 -19.63 -2.92 5.66
CA GLY A 29 -20.90 -2.97 4.92
C GLY A 29 -20.76 -2.45 3.49
N TYR A 30 -20.07 -1.32 3.31
CA TYR A 30 -19.78 -0.75 1.99
C TYR A 30 -18.92 -1.70 1.15
N ASN A 31 -17.82 -2.21 1.72
CA ASN A 31 -16.97 -3.18 1.03
C ASN A 31 -17.68 -4.50 0.76
N PHE A 32 -18.52 -5.00 1.65
CA PHE A 32 -19.32 -6.20 1.41
C PHE A 32 -20.32 -6.01 0.26
N TRP A 33 -21.00 -4.86 0.22
CA TRP A 33 -21.93 -4.53 -0.87
C TRP A 33 -21.23 -4.41 -2.23
N GLU A 34 -20.10 -3.71 -2.27
CA GLU A 34 -19.27 -3.55 -3.47
C GLU A 34 -18.67 -4.87 -3.93
N THR A 35 -18.11 -5.63 -2.99
CA THR A 35 -17.50 -6.91 -3.31
C THR A 35 -18.54 -7.94 -3.71
N ARG A 36 -19.82 -7.85 -3.28
CA ARG A 36 -20.90 -8.72 -3.77
C ARG A 36 -20.98 -8.76 -5.32
N ASN A 37 -20.65 -7.66 -5.99
CA ASN A 37 -20.62 -7.60 -7.46
C ASN A 37 -19.32 -8.21 -8.05
N PHE A 38 -18.25 -8.28 -7.26
CA PHE A 38 -17.01 -8.99 -7.57
C PHE A 38 -17.11 -10.51 -7.28
N TRP A 39 -17.82 -10.89 -6.22
CA TRP A 39 -18.17 -12.25 -5.83
C TRP A 39 -19.35 -12.78 -6.64
N ASP A 40 -19.41 -12.49 -7.95
CA ASP A 40 -20.08 -13.41 -8.86
C ASP A 40 -19.26 -14.71 -8.85
N PHE A 41 -19.59 -15.58 -7.88
CA PHE A 41 -18.84 -16.77 -7.50
C PHE A 41 -18.52 -17.67 -8.70
N GLY A 42 -19.20 -17.52 -9.84
CA GLY A 42 -18.90 -18.23 -11.09
C GLY A 42 -17.54 -17.92 -11.73
N LYS A 43 -16.89 -16.77 -11.46
CA LYS A 43 -15.65 -16.35 -12.17
C LYS A 43 -14.33 -16.56 -11.41
N VAL A 44 -14.36 -16.70 -10.08
CA VAL A 44 -13.14 -16.81 -9.24
C VAL A 44 -12.77 -18.29 -8.92
N HIS A 45 -13.54 -19.25 -9.43
CA HIS A 45 -13.45 -20.66 -9.02
C HIS A 45 -12.19 -21.43 -9.46
N SER A 46 -11.25 -20.87 -10.23
CA SER A 46 -10.18 -21.68 -10.83
C SER A 46 -8.84 -21.74 -10.09
N SER A 47 -8.56 -20.91 -9.08
CA SER A 47 -7.21 -20.89 -8.47
C SER A 47 -7.12 -20.74 -6.96
N LEU A 48 -8.20 -20.39 -6.25
CA LEU A 48 -8.21 -20.27 -4.78
C LEU A 48 -9.37 -21.07 -4.20
N THR A 49 -9.10 -22.29 -3.72
CA THR A 49 -10.05 -23.00 -2.87
C THR A 49 -10.07 -22.33 -1.49
N LEU A 50 -11.21 -22.30 -0.80
CA LEU A 50 -11.27 -21.76 0.58
C LEU A 50 -10.21 -22.41 1.46
N THR A 51 -9.95 -23.72 1.30
CA THR A 51 -8.88 -24.45 2.00
C THR A 51 -7.49 -23.86 1.76
N SER A 52 -7.15 -23.44 0.54
CA SER A 52 -5.86 -22.79 0.26
C SER A 52 -5.65 -21.48 1.02
N VAL A 53 -6.73 -20.76 1.37
CA VAL A 53 -6.65 -19.52 2.17
C VAL A 53 -6.34 -19.81 3.64
N TRP A 54 -6.88 -20.89 4.18
CA TRP A 54 -6.71 -21.28 5.58
C TRP A 54 -5.43 -22.11 5.82
N GLU A 55 -4.96 -22.85 4.82
CA GLU A 55 -3.77 -23.70 4.89
C GLU A 55 -2.47 -22.96 4.55
N GLN A 56 -2.53 -21.88 3.75
CA GLN A 56 -1.37 -21.02 3.50
C GLN A 56 -1.18 -20.03 4.66
N THR A 57 -0.42 -20.45 5.67
CA THR A 57 -0.13 -19.68 6.91
C THR A 57 0.23 -18.20 6.68
N PRO A 58 1.05 -17.81 5.68
CA PRO A 58 1.38 -16.40 5.44
C PRO A 58 0.18 -15.56 5.01
N LEU A 59 -0.74 -16.16 4.26
CA LEU A 59 -1.91 -15.51 3.71
C LEU A 59 -2.93 -15.19 4.80
N PHE A 60 -3.24 -16.19 5.61
CA PHE A 60 -4.14 -16.07 6.74
C PHE A 60 -3.64 -15.04 7.76
N ILE A 61 -2.35 -15.08 8.09
CA ILE A 61 -1.72 -14.09 8.97
C ILE A 61 -1.77 -12.69 8.34
N GLY A 62 -1.52 -12.56 7.04
CA GLY A 62 -1.60 -11.28 6.33
C GLY A 62 -3.00 -10.66 6.39
N VAL A 63 -4.04 -11.44 6.10
CA VAL A 63 -5.44 -11.00 6.17
C VAL A 63 -5.85 -10.64 7.60
N LEU A 64 -5.52 -11.48 8.58
CA LEU A 64 -5.79 -11.19 9.99
C LEU A 64 -5.07 -9.91 10.44
N SER A 65 -3.81 -9.74 10.06
CA SER A 65 -3.02 -8.55 10.40
C SER A 65 -3.62 -7.30 9.78
N PHE A 66 -4.09 -7.37 8.53
CA PHE A 66 -4.78 -6.27 7.86
C PHE A 66 -6.09 -5.90 8.57
N ILE A 67 -6.93 -6.89 8.90
CA ILE A 67 -8.19 -6.65 9.64
C ILE A 67 -7.89 -6.07 11.01
N ALA A 68 -6.94 -6.64 11.75
CA ALA A 68 -6.55 -6.19 13.08
C ALA A 68 -6.00 -4.75 13.04
N ALA A 69 -5.11 -4.43 12.10
CA ALA A 69 -4.57 -3.09 11.92
C ALA A 69 -5.67 -2.09 11.55
N THR A 70 -6.58 -2.47 10.65
CA THR A 70 -7.73 -1.64 10.25
C THR A 70 -8.62 -1.35 11.45
N LEU A 71 -9.05 -2.36 12.19
CA LEU A 71 -9.84 -2.21 13.42
C LEU A 71 -9.11 -1.34 14.46
N ALA A 72 -7.82 -1.55 14.64
CA ALA A 72 -7.00 -0.75 15.55
C ALA A 72 -7.01 0.74 15.14
N ILE A 73 -6.82 1.06 13.86
CA ILE A 73 -6.86 2.45 13.36
C ILE A 73 -8.25 3.07 13.59
N TYR A 74 -9.33 2.38 13.21
CA TYR A 74 -10.69 2.88 13.37
C TYR A 74 -11.14 3.05 14.82
N LEU A 75 -10.50 2.37 15.78
CA LEU A 75 -10.73 2.56 17.21
C LEU A 75 -9.79 3.62 17.82
N LEU A 76 -8.51 3.61 17.45
CA LEU A 76 -7.50 4.50 18.02
C LEU A 76 -7.72 5.95 17.58
N VAL A 77 -8.04 6.21 16.31
CA VAL A 77 -8.18 7.58 15.80
C VAL A 77 -9.30 8.35 16.53
N PRO A 78 -10.53 7.83 16.67
CA PRO A 78 -11.57 8.50 17.44
C PRO A 78 -11.22 8.71 18.92
N LEU A 79 -10.50 7.76 19.53
CA LEU A 79 -10.05 7.88 20.91
C LEU A 79 -9.03 9.01 21.09
N VAL A 80 -8.06 9.12 20.19
CA VAL A 80 -7.07 10.20 20.17
C VAL A 80 -7.76 11.55 19.96
N ILE A 81 -8.68 11.64 18.99
CA ILE A 81 -9.45 12.86 18.74
C ILE A 81 -10.26 13.27 19.97
N SER A 82 -10.91 12.32 20.62
CA SER A 82 -11.72 12.57 21.80
C SER A 82 -10.86 13.02 22.98
N PHE A 83 -9.67 12.42 23.13
CA PHE A 83 -8.69 12.86 24.11
C PHE A 83 -8.21 14.28 23.84
N CYS A 84 -7.79 14.60 22.61
CA CYS A 84 -7.35 15.95 22.24
C CYS A 84 -8.47 16.99 22.37
N SER A 85 -9.72 16.63 22.06
CA SER A 85 -10.88 17.50 22.22
C SER A 85 -11.14 17.82 23.69
N ILE A 86 -11.06 16.83 24.58
CA ILE A 86 -11.16 17.04 26.04
C ILE A 86 -10.04 17.97 26.53
N GLN A 87 -8.82 17.79 26.04
CA GLN A 87 -7.67 18.59 26.49
C GLN A 87 -7.73 20.02 25.98
N THR A 88 -8.12 20.21 24.72
CA THR A 88 -8.36 21.52 24.12
C THR A 88 -9.49 22.25 24.85
N ALA A 89 -10.59 21.56 25.16
CA ALA A 89 -11.70 22.11 25.93
C ALA A 89 -11.29 22.63 27.32
N ARG A 90 -10.33 22.00 27.99
CA ARG A 90 -9.82 22.48 29.30
C ARG A 90 -9.16 23.84 29.20
N LEU A 91 -8.51 24.14 28.08
CA LEU A 91 -7.83 25.42 27.86
C LEU A 91 -8.84 26.59 27.93
N PHE A 92 -10.01 26.38 27.34
CA PHE A 92 -11.06 27.39 27.22
C PHE A 92 -12.12 27.34 28.33
N ARG A 93 -11.98 26.42 29.30
CA ARG A 93 -12.91 26.23 30.42
C ARG A 93 -14.37 26.04 29.96
N VAL A 94 -14.55 25.38 28.83
CA VAL A 94 -15.88 25.14 28.23
C VAL A 94 -16.65 24.06 29.01
N ASP A 95 -17.97 24.22 28.99
CA ASP A 95 -18.90 23.34 29.69
C ASP A 95 -18.99 21.96 29.04
N LYS A 96 -19.43 20.98 29.82
CA LYS A 96 -19.54 19.57 29.40
C LYS A 96 -20.27 19.37 28.07
N SER A 97 -21.41 20.05 27.89
CA SER A 97 -22.17 19.93 26.64
C SER A 97 -21.35 20.44 25.45
N GLN A 98 -20.55 21.49 25.65
CA GLN A 98 -19.69 22.05 24.61
C GLN A 98 -18.50 21.14 24.30
N VAL A 99 -17.96 20.42 25.29
CA VAL A 99 -16.90 19.40 25.03
C VAL A 99 -17.45 18.25 24.19
N MET A 100 -18.66 17.78 24.50
CA MET A 100 -19.31 16.73 23.70
C MET A 100 -19.59 17.21 22.28
N SER A 101 -20.12 18.43 22.12
CA SER A 101 -20.33 19.03 20.80
C SER A 101 -19.03 19.20 20.03
N LEU A 102 -17.96 19.67 20.68
CA LEU A 102 -16.63 19.81 20.05
C LEU A 102 -16.12 18.45 19.58
N THR A 103 -16.10 17.44 20.43
CA THR A 103 -15.65 16.09 20.05
C THR A 103 -16.46 15.54 18.88
N PHE A 104 -17.79 15.69 18.91
CA PHE A 104 -18.66 15.24 17.83
C PHE A 104 -18.37 15.97 16.51
N LEU A 105 -18.21 17.30 16.55
CA LEU A 105 -17.90 18.11 15.37
C LEU A 105 -16.52 17.76 14.78
N VAL A 106 -15.52 17.47 15.62
CA VAL A 106 -14.18 17.08 15.16
C VAL A 106 -14.19 15.69 14.53
N LEU A 107 -14.97 14.75 15.07
CA LEU A 107 -15.16 13.43 14.46
C LEU A 107 -15.92 13.52 13.12
N LEU A 108 -16.95 14.38 13.06
CA LEU A 108 -17.67 14.64 11.81
C LEU A 108 -16.75 15.31 10.77
N ALA A 109 -15.93 16.28 11.21
CA ALA A 109 -14.94 16.92 10.36
C ALA A 109 -13.93 15.91 9.80
N LEU A 110 -13.45 14.95 10.60
CA LEU A 110 -12.57 13.88 10.12
C LEU A 110 -13.26 13.02 9.05
N LEU A 111 -14.53 12.68 9.26
CA LEU A 111 -15.30 11.83 8.34
C LEU A 111 -15.50 12.52 6.97
N VAL A 112 -15.64 13.84 6.95
CA VAL A 112 -15.71 14.62 5.70
C VAL A 112 -14.31 14.88 5.12
N TRP A 113 -13.31 15.12 5.95
CA TRP A 113 -11.94 15.42 5.53
C TRP A 113 -11.27 14.22 4.83
N SER A 114 -11.48 13.01 5.35
CA SER A 114 -10.85 11.79 4.82
C SER A 114 -11.10 11.53 3.32
N PRO A 115 -12.36 11.53 2.81
CA PRO A 115 -12.62 11.35 1.38
C PRO A 115 -12.13 12.53 0.54
N LEU A 116 -12.12 13.76 1.07
CA LEU A 116 -11.58 14.93 0.35
C LEU A 116 -10.07 14.81 0.13
N VAL A 117 -9.31 14.46 1.15
CA VAL A 117 -7.86 14.23 1.01
C VAL A 117 -7.58 13.08 0.04
N ASN A 118 -8.37 12.01 0.13
CA ASN A 118 -8.23 10.88 -0.79
C ASN A 118 -8.48 11.30 -2.25
N GLY A 119 -9.52 12.10 -2.51
CA GLY A 119 -9.79 12.60 -3.86
C GLY A 119 -8.72 13.54 -4.41
N LEU A 120 -8.07 14.32 -3.55
CA LEU A 120 -6.95 15.19 -3.95
C LEU A 120 -5.68 14.39 -4.27
N LEU A 121 -5.29 13.45 -3.40
CA LEU A 121 -4.05 12.69 -3.54
C LEU A 121 -4.16 11.53 -4.54
N TYR A 122 -5.36 10.94 -4.64
CA TYR A 122 -5.65 9.78 -5.47
C TYR A 122 -6.91 10.04 -6.30
N PRO A 123 -6.88 10.98 -7.26
CA PRO A 123 -8.06 11.34 -8.05
C PRO A 123 -8.64 10.17 -8.85
N GLN A 124 -7.82 9.17 -9.17
CA GLN A 124 -8.23 7.95 -9.87
C GLN A 124 -8.81 6.87 -8.95
N SER A 125 -8.73 7.05 -7.62
CA SER A 125 -9.38 6.13 -6.68
C SER A 125 -10.91 6.21 -6.80
N ARG A 126 -11.60 5.15 -6.36
CA ARG A 126 -13.08 5.12 -6.39
C ARG A 126 -13.72 6.28 -5.64
N PHE A 127 -13.13 6.74 -4.54
CA PHE A 127 -13.62 7.92 -3.85
C PHE A 127 -13.31 9.20 -4.64
N GLY A 128 -12.08 9.35 -5.15
CA GLY A 128 -11.69 10.52 -5.95
C GLY A 128 -12.54 10.75 -7.20
N GLN A 129 -12.93 9.68 -7.90
CA GLN A 129 -13.79 9.75 -9.09
C GLN A 129 -15.19 10.33 -8.80
N ASN A 130 -15.67 10.28 -7.56
CA ASN A 130 -16.97 10.81 -7.17
C ASN A 130 -16.94 12.31 -6.80
N PHE A 131 -15.76 12.92 -6.67
CA PHE A 131 -15.61 14.33 -6.28
C PHE A 131 -14.86 15.26 -7.26
N PRO A 132 -14.68 14.97 -8.57
CA PRO A 132 -13.89 15.84 -9.46
C PRO A 132 -14.50 17.25 -9.55
N SER A 133 -15.83 17.34 -9.66
CA SER A 133 -16.56 18.61 -9.69
C SER A 133 -16.44 19.44 -8.41
N LEU A 134 -16.15 18.79 -7.27
CA LEU A 134 -16.00 19.48 -5.99
C LEU A 134 -14.69 20.26 -5.92
N PHE A 135 -13.61 19.72 -6.50
CA PHE A 135 -12.29 20.36 -6.54
C PHE A 135 -12.13 21.32 -7.71
N GLU A 136 -12.90 21.15 -8.78
CA GLU A 136 -13.00 22.12 -9.88
C GLU A 136 -13.84 23.36 -9.50
N GLY A 137 -14.78 23.20 -8.56
CA GLY A 137 -15.61 24.30 -8.05
C GLY A 137 -14.96 25.13 -6.93
N PRO A 138 -15.57 26.25 -6.54
CA PRO A 138 -15.00 27.17 -5.54
C PRO A 138 -15.09 26.64 -4.08
N VAL A 139 -15.59 25.42 -3.87
CA VAL A 139 -15.96 24.91 -2.53
C VAL A 139 -14.96 23.88 -2.00
N GLY A 140 -14.48 22.96 -2.84
CA GLY A 140 -13.71 21.80 -2.38
C GLY A 140 -12.40 22.17 -1.68
N MET A 141 -11.58 23.01 -2.32
CA MET A 141 -10.29 23.43 -1.74
C MET A 141 -10.47 24.26 -0.46
N PRO A 142 -11.33 25.30 -0.40
CA PRO A 142 -11.56 26.04 0.84
C PRO A 142 -12.10 25.16 1.98
N LEU A 143 -13.02 24.23 1.67
CA LEU A 143 -13.55 23.29 2.66
C LEU A 143 -12.46 22.38 3.20
N LEU A 144 -11.61 21.82 2.33
CA LEU A 144 -10.48 20.98 2.73
C LEU A 144 -9.50 21.74 3.64
N PHE A 145 -9.15 22.98 3.30
CA PHE A 145 -8.29 23.82 4.14
C PHE A 145 -8.91 24.11 5.50
N LEU A 146 -10.20 24.46 5.54
CA LEU A 146 -10.91 24.71 6.79
C LEU A 146 -10.91 23.48 7.69
N LEU A 147 -11.28 22.32 7.15
CA LEU A 147 -11.31 21.06 7.91
C LEU A 147 -9.90 20.68 8.41
N SER A 148 -8.87 20.82 7.55
CA SER A 148 -7.47 20.57 7.93
C SER A 148 -7.02 21.48 9.06
N ALA A 149 -7.36 22.77 9.00
CA ALA A 149 -7.02 23.74 10.02
C ALA A 149 -7.73 23.43 11.36
N VAL A 150 -9.02 23.12 11.32
CA VAL A 150 -9.80 22.78 12.54
C VAL A 150 -9.23 21.51 13.20
N LEU A 151 -9.02 20.45 12.42
CA LEU A 151 -8.43 19.20 12.91
C LEU A 151 -7.02 19.45 13.47
N GLY A 152 -6.18 20.17 12.73
CA GLY A 152 -4.81 20.49 13.13
C GLY A 152 -4.75 21.29 14.43
N ILE A 153 -5.58 22.32 14.58
CA ILE A 153 -5.63 23.15 15.79
C ILE A 153 -6.05 22.33 17.01
N VAL A 154 -7.11 21.51 16.90
CA VAL A 154 -7.59 20.68 18.02
C VAL A 154 -6.56 19.63 18.42
N LEU A 155 -5.91 18.99 17.44
CA LEU A 155 -4.86 18.01 17.70
C LEU A 155 -3.63 18.66 18.33
N LEU A 156 -3.19 19.82 17.82
CA LEU A 156 -2.04 20.55 18.33
C LEU A 156 -2.26 21.04 19.77
N LEU A 157 -3.37 21.73 20.03
CA LEU A 157 -3.70 22.22 21.37
C LEU A 157 -3.86 21.06 22.35
N GLY A 158 -4.54 19.99 21.94
CA GLY A 158 -4.68 18.78 22.72
C GLY A 158 -3.33 18.14 23.05
N ALA A 159 -2.41 18.05 22.09
CA ALA A 159 -1.07 17.53 22.30
C ALA A 159 -0.26 18.42 23.25
N VAL A 160 -0.23 19.74 23.03
CA VAL A 160 0.49 20.69 23.89
C VAL A 160 0.02 20.61 25.34
N VAL A 161 -1.29 20.64 25.58
CA VAL A 161 -1.86 20.55 26.95
C VAL A 161 -1.49 19.20 27.57
N SER A 162 -1.58 18.12 26.81
CA SER A 162 -1.22 16.77 27.27
C SER A 162 0.27 16.63 27.60
N SER A 163 1.15 17.24 26.82
CA SER A 163 2.59 17.28 27.07
C SER A 163 2.92 18.07 28.34
N VAL A 164 2.23 19.18 28.59
CA VAL A 164 2.38 19.96 29.85
C VAL A 164 1.89 19.14 31.05
N ASP A 165 0.72 18.49 30.93
CA ASP A 165 0.19 17.58 31.96
C ASP A 165 1.20 16.45 32.25
N LEU A 166 1.78 15.86 31.21
CA LEU A 166 2.78 14.80 31.29
C LEU A 166 4.04 15.25 32.03
N LEU A 167 4.61 16.40 31.64
CA LEU A 167 5.79 16.99 32.27
C LEU A 167 5.52 17.34 33.75
N SER A 168 4.29 17.78 34.06
CA SER A 168 3.88 18.06 35.43
C SER A 168 3.70 16.78 36.27
N ALA A 169 3.25 15.67 35.67
CA ALA A 169 3.07 14.38 36.31
C ALA A 169 4.40 13.68 36.58
N ILE A 170 5.36 13.80 35.65
CA ILE A 170 6.74 13.32 35.81
C ILE A 170 7.40 13.91 37.06
N LYS A 171 7.06 15.16 37.42
CA LYS A 171 7.57 15.84 38.62
C LYS A 171 6.89 15.42 39.93
N LYS A 172 5.73 14.75 39.90
CA LYS A 172 4.89 14.50 41.10
C LYS A 172 4.97 13.08 41.68
N SER A 173 5.29 12.05 40.88
CA SER A 173 5.31 10.66 41.37
C SER A 173 6.23 9.74 40.54
N PRO A 174 7.05 8.87 41.18
CA PRO A 174 7.92 7.92 40.46
C PRO A 174 7.14 6.91 39.59
N GLY A 175 5.92 6.53 39.99
CA GLY A 175 5.07 5.60 39.24
C GLY A 175 4.45 6.24 38.00
N GLN A 176 4.02 7.50 38.11
CA GLN A 176 3.49 8.27 36.98
C GLN A 176 4.60 8.65 35.99
N ARG A 177 5.83 8.86 36.48
CA ARG A 177 7.02 9.04 35.64
C ARG A 177 7.30 7.84 34.74
N ARG A 178 7.17 6.60 35.25
CA ARG A 178 7.39 5.38 34.44
C ARG A 178 6.37 5.24 33.31
N LEU A 179 5.08 5.49 33.59
CA LEU A 179 4.01 5.47 32.59
C LEU A 179 4.19 6.58 31.53
N ALA A 180 4.58 7.78 31.96
CA ALA A 180 4.82 8.90 31.08
C ALA A 180 6.00 8.67 30.14
N THR A 181 7.12 8.15 30.66
CA THR A 181 8.29 7.80 29.86
C THR A 181 7.98 6.66 28.89
N ALA A 182 7.20 5.65 29.31
CA ALA A 182 6.78 4.56 28.43
C ALA A 182 5.90 5.06 27.27
N ALA A 183 4.95 5.96 27.53
CA ALA A 183 4.09 6.53 26.49
C ALA A 183 4.89 7.36 25.46
N VAL A 184 5.85 8.18 25.92
CA VAL A 184 6.73 8.96 25.03
C VAL A 184 7.65 8.04 24.22
N ALA A 185 8.18 6.99 24.85
CA ALA A 185 9.02 6.01 24.15
C ALA A 185 8.24 5.25 23.07
N VAL A 186 6.98 4.86 23.32
CA VAL A 186 6.12 4.21 22.33
C VAL A 186 5.83 5.13 21.15
N VAL A 187 5.50 6.40 21.40
CA VAL A 187 5.26 7.38 20.33
C VAL A 187 6.54 7.65 19.54
N ALA A 188 7.68 7.83 20.21
CA ALA A 188 8.97 8.02 19.55
C ALA A 188 9.34 6.81 18.69
N VAL A 189 9.24 5.58 19.22
CA VAL A 189 9.52 4.34 18.47
C VAL A 189 8.58 4.17 17.27
N ALA A 190 7.28 4.48 17.43
CA ALA A 190 6.33 4.42 16.32
C ALA A 190 6.66 5.45 15.23
N THR A 191 7.06 6.67 15.60
CA THR A 191 7.39 7.75 14.65
C THR A 191 8.71 7.47 13.93
N THR A 192 9.74 7.02 14.67
CA THR A 192 11.04 6.65 14.11
C THR A 192 10.94 5.37 13.26
N GLY A 193 10.12 4.41 13.66
CA GLY A 193 9.83 3.20 12.88
C GLY A 193 9.21 3.50 11.52
N SER A 194 8.30 4.49 11.43
CA SER A 194 7.73 4.94 10.15
C SER A 194 8.76 5.64 9.24
N ILE A 195 9.76 6.32 9.82
CA ILE A 195 10.86 6.95 9.07
C ILE A 195 11.82 5.89 8.51
N PHE A 196 12.13 4.84 9.28
CA PHE A 196 13.01 3.76 8.83
C PHE A 196 12.39 2.85 7.76
N ILE A 197 11.06 2.70 7.74
CA ILE A 197 10.37 1.92 6.69
C ILE A 197 10.38 2.66 5.34
N SER A 198 10.54 3.98 5.32
CA SER A 198 10.58 4.79 4.08
C SER A 198 12.00 5.09 3.58
N GLY A 199 13.03 4.71 4.33
CA GLY A 199 14.42 5.14 4.13
C GLY A 199 15.37 4.08 3.59
N GLY A 200 14.88 2.97 3.03
CA GLY A 200 15.69 1.95 2.37
C GLY A 200 16.20 2.41 1.01
N ALA A 201 16.91 3.53 0.92
CA ALA A 201 17.71 3.86 -0.24
C ALA A 201 18.94 2.94 -0.20
N HIS A 202 18.93 1.88 -1.01
CA HIS A 202 20.14 1.12 -1.28
C HIS A 202 21.16 2.07 -1.91
N GLU A 203 22.27 2.32 -1.21
CA GLU A 203 23.46 2.92 -1.82
C GLU A 203 23.94 1.97 -2.92
N SER A 204 23.80 2.41 -4.16
CA SER A 204 24.44 1.77 -5.31
C SER A 204 25.94 2.04 -5.21
N THR A 205 26.70 1.04 -4.77
CA THR A 205 28.15 1.04 -4.94
C THR A 205 28.45 0.85 -6.42
N ASP A 206 28.97 1.88 -7.08
CA ASP A 206 29.51 1.80 -8.43
C ASP A 206 30.73 0.86 -8.43
N VAL A 207 30.47 -0.42 -8.68
CA VAL A 207 31.52 -1.40 -8.95
C VAL A 207 31.92 -1.23 -10.42
N VAL A 208 33.08 -0.60 -10.63
CA VAL A 208 33.75 -0.62 -11.93
C VAL A 208 34.24 -2.06 -12.15
N ALA A 209 33.41 -2.88 -12.81
CA ALA A 209 33.74 -4.25 -13.15
C ALA A 209 34.83 -4.26 -14.24
N THR A 210 35.97 -4.86 -13.92
CA THR A 210 37.00 -5.26 -14.88
C THR A 210 36.45 -6.46 -15.67
N ALA A 211 35.90 -6.23 -16.86
CA ALA A 211 35.13 -7.24 -17.58
C ALA A 211 36.01 -8.37 -18.15
N GLU A 212 36.02 -9.53 -17.48
CA GLU A 212 36.17 -10.83 -18.16
C GLU A 212 34.82 -11.34 -18.71
N GLN A 213 33.69 -10.80 -18.21
CA GLN A 213 32.33 -11.13 -18.65
C GLN A 213 31.41 -9.88 -18.63
N PRO A 214 30.54 -9.67 -19.64
CA PRO A 214 29.68 -8.49 -19.73
C PRO A 214 28.44 -8.59 -18.83
N ASN A 215 27.97 -7.48 -18.27
CA ASN A 215 26.66 -7.45 -17.60
C ASN A 215 25.53 -7.66 -18.62
N ILE A 216 24.53 -8.46 -18.28
CA ILE A 216 23.36 -8.77 -19.13
C ILE A 216 22.13 -8.13 -18.50
N LEU A 217 21.49 -7.21 -19.23
CA LEU A 217 20.25 -6.57 -18.82
C LEU A 217 19.14 -6.89 -19.82
N ILE A 218 18.07 -7.52 -19.34
CA ILE A 218 16.87 -7.83 -20.13
C ILE A 218 15.73 -6.94 -19.65
N ILE A 219 15.24 -6.07 -20.53
CA ILE A 219 14.13 -5.16 -20.24
C ILE A 219 12.92 -5.65 -21.03
N GLY A 220 11.86 -6.04 -20.31
CA GLY A 220 10.56 -6.35 -20.91
C GLY A 220 9.59 -5.18 -20.76
N ILE A 221 8.80 -4.92 -21.79
CA ILE A 221 7.70 -3.93 -21.76
C ILE A 221 6.42 -4.68 -22.12
N ASP A 222 5.46 -4.74 -21.19
CA ASP A 222 4.18 -5.41 -21.44
C ASP A 222 3.36 -4.62 -22.47
N SER A 223 2.77 -5.34 -23.42
CA SER A 223 1.84 -4.81 -24.41
C SER A 223 2.42 -3.65 -25.24
N LEU A 224 3.75 -3.68 -25.46
CA LEU A 224 4.44 -2.73 -26.30
C LEU A 224 3.88 -2.75 -27.72
N ARG A 225 3.59 -1.57 -28.25
CA ARG A 225 3.23 -1.36 -29.65
C ARG A 225 4.40 -0.73 -30.40
N PRO A 226 5.16 -1.51 -31.20
CA PRO A 226 6.28 -0.98 -31.94
C PRO A 226 5.88 0.17 -32.87
N ASP A 227 4.68 0.13 -33.44
CA ASP A 227 4.18 1.16 -34.36
C ASP A 227 3.80 2.48 -33.67
N HIS A 228 3.89 2.55 -32.33
CA HIS A 228 3.71 3.77 -31.53
C HIS A 228 5.03 4.38 -31.02
N LEU A 229 6.17 3.79 -31.41
CA LEU A 229 7.49 4.31 -31.07
C LEU A 229 7.88 5.43 -32.04
N GLY A 230 8.52 6.48 -31.52
CA GLY A 230 9.08 7.55 -32.33
C GLY A 230 10.17 7.04 -33.26
N PHE A 231 10.91 6.01 -32.83
CA PHE A 231 11.86 5.25 -33.65
C PHE A 231 11.23 4.71 -34.93
N ASN A 232 9.95 4.29 -34.87
CA ASN A 232 9.19 3.80 -36.02
C ASN A 232 8.34 4.90 -36.69
N GLY A 233 8.60 6.17 -36.40
CA GLY A 233 7.97 7.32 -37.04
C GLY A 233 6.61 7.73 -36.47
N PHE A 234 6.23 7.26 -35.28
CA PHE A 234 5.00 7.72 -34.64
C PHE A 234 5.14 9.18 -34.17
N PRO A 235 4.33 10.13 -34.68
CA PRO A 235 4.56 11.56 -34.48
C PRO A 235 4.32 12.03 -33.03
N ASP A 236 3.40 11.39 -32.31
CA ASP A 236 3.02 11.75 -30.95
C ASP A 236 3.66 10.82 -29.90
N SER A 237 4.86 10.31 -30.20
CA SER A 237 5.51 9.34 -29.32
C SER A 237 5.99 9.97 -28.02
N VAL A 238 5.86 9.20 -26.93
CA VAL A 238 6.28 9.58 -25.57
C VAL A 238 7.52 8.80 -25.12
N THR A 239 8.29 8.24 -26.06
CA THR A 239 9.40 7.30 -25.78
C THR A 239 10.80 7.82 -26.15
N PRO A 240 11.18 9.08 -25.87
CA PRO A 240 12.41 9.68 -26.42
C PRO A 240 13.70 8.94 -26.01
N ASN A 241 13.76 8.38 -24.80
CA ASN A 241 14.93 7.62 -24.34
C ASN A 241 15.04 6.26 -25.04
N LEU A 242 13.90 5.58 -25.23
CA LEU A 242 13.87 4.30 -25.92
C LEU A 242 14.19 4.51 -27.40
N ASP A 243 13.66 5.56 -28.02
CA ASP A 243 13.91 5.88 -29.43
C ASP A 243 15.40 6.13 -29.69
N LYS A 244 16.06 6.89 -28.81
CA LYS A 244 17.50 7.12 -28.87
C LYS A 244 18.28 5.81 -28.72
N TYR A 245 17.90 4.96 -27.76
CA TYR A 245 18.58 3.69 -27.53
C TYR A 245 18.44 2.74 -28.73
N LEU A 246 17.25 2.67 -29.33
CA LEU A 246 16.98 1.85 -30.51
C LEU A 246 17.78 2.32 -31.75
N ALA A 247 18.01 3.62 -31.90
CA ALA A 247 18.83 4.17 -32.98
C ALA A 247 20.30 3.73 -32.96
N GLU A 248 20.80 3.32 -31.79
CA GLU A 248 22.17 2.82 -31.58
C GLU A 248 22.22 1.29 -31.43
N SER A 249 21.08 0.61 -31.53
CA SER A 249 20.92 -0.83 -31.27
C SER A 249 20.84 -1.66 -32.55
N THR A 250 21.15 -2.95 -32.42
CA THR A 250 20.77 -3.96 -33.43
C THR A 250 19.29 -4.29 -33.26
N VAL A 251 18.46 -3.93 -34.24
CA VAL A 251 17.00 -4.13 -34.18
C VAL A 251 16.59 -5.31 -35.06
N PHE A 252 15.83 -6.24 -34.48
CA PHE A 252 15.20 -7.34 -35.21
C PHE A 252 13.74 -7.00 -35.51
N GLU A 253 13.46 -6.57 -36.73
CA GLU A 253 12.12 -6.14 -37.16
C GLU A 253 11.07 -7.27 -37.17
N GLN A 254 11.53 -8.53 -37.22
CA GLN A 254 10.69 -9.72 -37.28
C GLN A 254 10.84 -10.60 -36.02
N ALA A 255 10.84 -9.97 -34.85
CA ALA A 255 10.79 -10.67 -33.56
C ALA A 255 9.32 -10.98 -33.18
N LEU A 256 8.95 -12.26 -33.18
CA LEU A 256 7.58 -12.73 -32.91
C LEU A 256 7.50 -13.46 -31.57
N THR A 257 6.37 -13.32 -30.87
CA THR A 257 6.07 -14.12 -29.69
C THR A 257 5.45 -15.47 -30.08
N PRO A 258 5.84 -16.59 -29.47
CA PRO A 258 5.23 -17.89 -29.74
C PRO A 258 3.77 -17.97 -29.24
N LEU A 259 3.43 -17.18 -28.24
CA LEU A 259 2.07 -17.07 -27.72
C LEU A 259 1.84 -15.67 -27.14
N ALA A 260 0.79 -14.99 -27.58
CA ALA A 260 0.41 -13.64 -27.13
C ALA A 260 -0.19 -13.64 -25.71
N ARG A 261 0.61 -14.08 -24.72
CA ARG A 261 0.31 -14.09 -23.28
C ARG A 261 1.59 -13.84 -22.50
N THR A 262 1.55 -12.94 -21.53
CA THR A 262 2.72 -12.46 -20.79
C THR A 262 3.54 -13.59 -20.15
N TYR A 263 2.92 -14.47 -19.36
CA TYR A 263 3.65 -15.53 -18.65
C TYR A 263 4.25 -16.59 -19.59
N PRO A 264 3.50 -17.16 -20.56
CA PRO A 264 4.08 -18.03 -21.58
C PRO A 264 5.24 -17.38 -22.36
N ALA A 265 5.07 -16.13 -22.82
CA ALA A 265 6.10 -15.43 -23.58
C ALA A 265 7.40 -15.25 -22.77
N TRP A 266 7.30 -14.88 -21.48
CA TRP A 266 8.45 -14.78 -20.60
C TRP A 266 9.17 -16.11 -20.39
N LEU A 267 8.43 -17.22 -20.23
CA LEU A 267 9.05 -18.53 -20.12
C LEU A 267 9.70 -18.98 -21.43
N SER A 268 9.15 -18.62 -22.58
CA SER A 268 9.82 -18.84 -23.86
C SER A 268 11.12 -18.03 -23.97
N ILE A 269 11.14 -16.78 -23.50
CA ILE A 269 12.37 -15.96 -23.43
C ILE A 269 13.43 -16.62 -22.53
N LEU A 270 13.03 -17.05 -21.33
CA LEU A 270 13.96 -17.62 -20.36
C LEU A 270 14.47 -19.00 -20.77
N THR A 271 13.65 -19.83 -21.42
CA THR A 271 14.01 -21.23 -21.72
C THR A 271 14.49 -21.45 -23.15
N GLY A 272 14.15 -20.54 -24.08
CA GLY A 272 14.30 -20.76 -25.52
C GLY A 272 13.36 -21.82 -26.09
N LEU A 273 12.33 -22.23 -25.35
CA LEU A 273 11.39 -23.27 -25.74
C LEU A 273 10.02 -22.71 -26.13
N GLU A 274 9.27 -23.47 -26.92
CA GLU A 274 7.85 -23.22 -27.20
C GLU A 274 6.96 -23.49 -25.95
N PRO A 275 5.79 -22.83 -25.82
CA PRO A 275 4.84 -23.02 -24.72
C PRO A 275 4.44 -24.46 -24.40
N ILE A 276 4.38 -25.31 -25.42
CA ILE A 276 4.08 -26.73 -25.24
C ILE A 276 5.24 -27.50 -24.57
N ASN A 277 6.48 -27.04 -24.75
CA ASN A 277 7.69 -27.71 -24.30
C ASN A 277 8.16 -27.25 -22.90
N HIS A 278 7.91 -25.98 -22.55
CA HIS A 278 8.12 -25.49 -21.18
C HIS A 278 6.84 -25.54 -20.31
N GLY A 279 5.73 -26.04 -20.88
CA GLY A 279 4.49 -26.36 -20.17
C GLY A 279 3.56 -25.19 -19.85
N ALA A 280 4.04 -23.94 -19.90
CA ALA A 280 3.21 -22.77 -19.65
C ALA A 280 2.41 -22.35 -20.87
N ARG A 281 1.21 -22.94 -21.01
CA ARG A 281 0.27 -22.63 -22.09
C ARG A 281 -0.79 -21.58 -21.72
N PHE A 282 -0.91 -21.30 -20.43
CA PHE A 282 -1.84 -20.33 -19.86
C PHE A 282 -1.15 -19.59 -18.70
N ASN A 283 -1.67 -18.41 -18.33
CA ASN A 283 -1.27 -17.73 -17.10
C ASN A 283 -1.77 -18.55 -15.90
N LEU A 284 -1.16 -18.36 -14.72
CA LEU A 284 -1.58 -19.00 -13.46
C LEU A 284 -1.56 -20.54 -13.50
N ILE A 285 -0.71 -21.13 -14.33
CA ILE A 285 -0.51 -22.58 -14.33
C ILE A 285 0.29 -23.01 -13.09
N SER A 286 0.03 -24.21 -12.57
CA SER A 286 0.82 -24.78 -11.46
C SER A 286 2.30 -24.89 -11.84
N LEU A 287 3.19 -24.67 -10.87
CA LEU A 287 4.63 -24.88 -10.99
C LEU A 287 4.98 -26.31 -11.42
N ASP A 288 4.18 -27.30 -11.03
CA ASP A 288 4.37 -28.70 -11.42
C ASP A 288 4.34 -28.87 -12.95
N ASN A 289 3.52 -28.07 -13.64
CA ASN A 289 3.43 -28.10 -15.09
C ASN A 289 4.57 -27.34 -15.77
N THR A 290 5.40 -26.61 -15.02
CA THR A 290 6.52 -25.80 -15.53
C THR A 290 7.86 -26.22 -14.92
N GLU A 291 7.96 -27.41 -14.33
CA GLU A 291 9.17 -27.94 -13.68
C GLU A 291 10.40 -27.93 -14.59
N LYS A 292 10.22 -28.15 -15.90
CA LYS A 292 11.31 -28.01 -16.85
C LYS A 292 11.79 -26.58 -16.96
N ALA A 293 10.86 -25.62 -17.03
CA ALA A 293 11.16 -24.20 -17.17
C ALA A 293 11.85 -23.62 -15.94
N THR A 294 11.68 -24.22 -14.76
CA THR A 294 12.35 -23.79 -13.53
C THR A 294 13.81 -24.27 -13.46
N ARG A 295 14.14 -25.39 -14.11
CA ARG A 295 15.49 -25.98 -14.09
C ARG A 295 16.35 -25.67 -15.31
N GLU A 296 15.73 -25.56 -16.47
CA GLU A 296 16.41 -25.38 -17.76
C GLU A 296 16.07 -24.01 -18.33
N ASN A 297 16.68 -22.97 -17.77
CA ASN A 297 16.47 -21.60 -18.20
C ASN A 297 17.73 -20.74 -18.07
N LEU A 298 17.65 -19.55 -18.66
CA LEU A 298 18.72 -18.58 -18.75
C LEU A 298 19.25 -18.14 -17.38
N SER A 299 18.40 -17.90 -16.39
CA SER A 299 18.86 -17.51 -15.04
C SER A 299 19.64 -18.62 -14.36
N VAL A 300 19.22 -19.88 -14.49
CA VAL A 300 19.96 -21.02 -13.95
C VAL A 300 21.32 -21.16 -14.64
N TRP A 301 21.38 -21.03 -15.97
CA TRP A 301 22.65 -21.14 -16.72
C TRP A 301 23.61 -20.00 -16.43
N LEU A 302 23.10 -18.76 -16.30
CA LEU A 302 23.90 -17.59 -15.94
C LEU A 302 24.42 -17.69 -14.50
N GLY A 303 23.56 -18.09 -13.55
CA GLY A 303 23.96 -18.32 -12.16
C GLY A 303 25.06 -19.38 -12.05
N ALA A 304 24.92 -20.50 -12.78
CA ALA A 304 25.95 -21.53 -12.85
C ALA A 304 27.27 -21.05 -13.49
N SER A 305 27.22 -19.97 -14.28
CA SER A 305 28.39 -19.34 -14.93
C SER A 305 29.01 -18.22 -14.08
N GLY A 306 28.51 -17.98 -12.87
CA GLY A 306 29.05 -16.99 -11.93
C GLY A 306 28.39 -15.61 -11.97
N TYR A 307 27.25 -15.47 -12.65
CA TYR A 307 26.48 -14.23 -12.63
C TYR A 307 25.58 -14.15 -11.39
N GLU A 308 25.48 -12.96 -10.81
CA GLU A 308 24.37 -12.61 -9.91
C GLU A 308 23.09 -12.44 -10.74
N THR A 309 22.00 -13.10 -10.33
CA THR A 309 20.73 -13.08 -11.08
C THR A 309 19.63 -12.37 -10.30
N VAL A 310 19.07 -11.33 -10.93
CA VAL A 310 18.01 -10.51 -10.36
C VAL A 310 16.80 -10.50 -11.29
N TYR A 311 15.61 -10.73 -10.75
CA TYR A 311 14.35 -10.53 -11.46
C TYR A 311 13.53 -9.43 -10.79
N ALA A 312 13.22 -8.38 -11.54
CA ALA A 312 12.44 -7.24 -11.09
C ALA A 312 11.15 -7.12 -11.90
N THR A 313 10.01 -6.98 -11.23
CA THR A 313 8.69 -6.81 -11.87
C THR A 313 7.78 -5.92 -11.03
N ASP A 314 6.96 -5.10 -11.68
CA ASP A 314 5.88 -4.32 -11.06
C ASP A 314 4.58 -5.12 -10.92
N GLU A 315 4.51 -6.31 -11.54
CA GLU A 315 3.32 -7.16 -11.63
C GLU A 315 3.65 -8.63 -11.28
N LYS A 316 2.79 -9.27 -10.46
CA LYS A 316 2.86 -10.73 -10.19
C LYS A 316 1.51 -11.47 -10.22
N ARG A 317 0.40 -10.82 -10.60
CA ARG A 317 -0.94 -11.46 -10.58
C ARG A 317 -1.10 -12.45 -11.72
N PHE A 318 -0.40 -12.26 -12.83
CA PHE A 318 -0.52 -13.13 -14.00
C PHE A 318 0.79 -13.82 -14.39
N SER A 319 1.92 -13.39 -13.82
CA SER A 319 3.24 -13.97 -14.01
C SER A 319 3.85 -14.41 -12.68
N ASN A 320 3.80 -15.72 -12.40
CA ASN A 320 4.24 -16.29 -11.12
C ASN A 320 5.73 -16.68 -11.15
N ILE A 321 6.58 -15.84 -11.72
CA ILE A 321 8.04 -16.07 -11.70
C ILE A 321 8.56 -15.76 -10.29
N ASP A 322 9.20 -16.74 -9.68
CA ASP A 322 9.79 -16.69 -8.35
C ASP A 322 11.20 -17.31 -8.31
N GLN A 323 11.71 -17.58 -7.11
CA GLN A 323 13.06 -18.12 -6.90
C GLN A 323 13.23 -19.53 -7.49
N HIS A 324 12.16 -20.28 -7.74
CA HIS A 324 12.26 -21.59 -8.38
C HIS A 324 12.84 -21.48 -9.79
N PHE A 325 12.74 -20.33 -10.45
CA PHE A 325 13.33 -20.09 -11.78
C PHE A 325 14.84 -19.78 -11.73
N GLY A 326 15.49 -19.84 -10.57
CA GLY A 326 16.94 -19.66 -10.45
C GLY A 326 17.41 -18.21 -10.33
N PHE A 327 16.50 -17.28 -10.01
CA PHE A 327 16.85 -15.92 -9.62
C PHE A 327 17.24 -15.87 -8.14
N GLU A 328 18.42 -15.32 -7.83
CA GLU A 328 18.89 -15.13 -6.46
C GLU A 328 18.06 -14.04 -5.76
N THR A 329 17.88 -12.92 -6.45
CA THR A 329 17.15 -11.76 -5.92
C THR A 329 15.86 -11.51 -6.71
N LEU A 330 14.76 -11.31 -5.98
CA LEU A 330 13.48 -10.89 -6.54
C LEU A 330 13.10 -9.50 -6.03
N VAL A 331 12.80 -8.59 -6.95
CA VAL A 331 12.35 -7.23 -6.64
C VAL A 331 10.93 -7.05 -7.19
N GLY A 332 9.99 -6.68 -6.33
CA GLY A 332 8.60 -6.47 -6.74
C GLY A 332 7.59 -6.88 -5.68
N PRO A 333 6.29 -6.85 -6.03
CA PRO A 333 5.23 -7.32 -5.14
C PRO A 333 5.47 -8.77 -4.70
N LYS A 334 5.11 -9.08 -3.44
CA LYS A 334 5.24 -10.45 -2.91
C LYS A 334 3.98 -11.22 -3.22
N PHE A 335 4.15 -12.39 -3.85
CA PHE A 335 3.06 -13.31 -4.17
C PHE A 335 2.14 -13.54 -2.95
N GLY A 336 0.86 -13.24 -3.10
CA GLY A 336 -0.16 -13.49 -2.08
C GLY A 336 -1.43 -12.67 -2.26
N ALA A 337 -2.37 -12.78 -1.31
CA ALA A 337 -3.65 -12.05 -1.38
C ALA A 337 -3.46 -10.54 -1.36
N ALA A 338 -2.34 -10.02 -0.84
CA ALA A 338 -2.06 -8.60 -0.94
C ALA A 338 -2.07 -8.15 -2.42
N ASP A 339 -1.52 -8.92 -3.35
CA ASP A 339 -1.50 -8.59 -4.78
C ASP A 339 -2.91 -8.64 -5.41
N PHE A 340 -3.75 -9.57 -4.96
CA PHE A 340 -5.15 -9.70 -5.43
C PHE A 340 -6.08 -8.65 -4.82
N VAL A 341 -5.90 -8.33 -3.54
CA VAL A 341 -6.74 -7.41 -2.76
C VAL A 341 -6.35 -5.96 -3.05
N ILE A 342 -5.06 -5.62 -3.11
CA ILE A 342 -4.61 -4.26 -3.42
C ILE A 342 -4.90 -3.92 -4.89
N GLY A 343 -4.81 -4.88 -5.81
CA GLY A 343 -5.17 -4.66 -7.22
C GLY A 343 -6.67 -4.49 -7.49
N THR A 344 -7.54 -4.71 -6.49
CA THR A 344 -9.00 -4.62 -6.62
C THR A 344 -9.66 -3.52 -5.79
N LEU A 345 -8.96 -2.96 -4.80
CA LEU A 345 -9.37 -1.81 -3.98
C LEU A 345 -9.09 -0.48 -4.70
#